data_AF-A0A7Z8R4C1-F1
#
_entry.id   AF-A0A7Z8R4C1-F1
#
_cell.length_a   1.000
_cell.length_b   1.000
_cell.length_c   1.000
_cell.angle_alpha   90.00
_cell.angle_beta   90.00
_cell.angle_gamma   90.00
#
_symmetry.space_group_name_H-M   'P 1'
#
loop_
_entity.id
_entity.type
_entity.pdbx_description
1 polymer ?
#
loop_
_entity_poly.entity_id
_entity_poly.type
_entity_poly.pdbx_seq_one_letter_code
_entity_poly.pdbx_strand_id
1 'polypeptide(L)'
;MDYFVYDGALGNNAGLQMVKQLGLHLVSKLRHDSTLYFPFAGEYAGKGKPRKYGEQLTIDTLTEDSLRGRTVKKDVETSLHQVQV
;
A
#
# COMPACT_ATOMS: atom_id res chain seq x y z
N MET A 1 5.88 -4.54 18.47
CA MET A 1 5.61 -3.71 17.29
C MET A 1 4.22 -3.18 17.48
N ASP A 2 4.09 -1.86 17.57
CA ASP A 2 2.83 -1.22 17.93
C ASP A 2 2.18 -0.57 16.71
N TYR A 3 0.85 -0.60 16.68
CA TYR A 3 0.06 -0.13 15.55
C TYR A 3 -0.66 1.16 15.93
N PHE A 4 -0.65 2.11 15.00
CA PHE A 4 -1.46 3.31 15.05
C PHE A 4 -2.64 3.15 14.09
N VAL A 5 -3.85 3.08 14.64
CA VAL A 5 -5.08 2.93 13.86
C VAL A 5 -5.79 4.27 13.77
N TYR A 6 -6.11 4.72 12.55
CA TYR A 6 -6.82 5.97 12.33
C TYR A 6 -7.68 5.91 11.07
N ASP A 7 -8.61 6.86 10.92
CA ASP A 7 -9.42 6.97 9.71
C ASP A 7 -8.62 7.48 8.50
N GLY A 8 -9.29 7.65 7.37
CA GLY A 8 -8.66 8.05 6.11
C GLY A 8 -8.15 9.49 6.04
N ALA A 9 -8.39 10.34 7.05
CA ALA A 9 -7.74 11.64 7.12
C ALA A 9 -6.22 11.49 7.21
N LEU A 10 -5.74 10.40 7.84
CA LEU A 10 -4.31 10.08 7.98
C LEU A 10 -3.77 9.13 6.90
N GLY A 11 -4.64 8.65 6.00
CA GLY A 11 -4.31 7.75 4.89
C GLY A 11 -3.60 8.46 3.74
N ASN A 12 -2.60 9.28 4.04
CA ASN A 12 -1.78 10.03 3.09
C ASN A 12 -0.30 9.97 3.48
N ASN A 13 0.59 10.44 2.59
CA ASN A 13 2.03 10.35 2.82
C ASN A 13 2.50 11.13 4.07
N ALA A 14 1.94 12.31 4.36
CA ALA A 14 2.34 13.08 5.54
C ALA A 14 1.99 12.34 6.84
N GLY A 15 0.79 11.77 6.91
CA GLY A 15 0.37 10.91 8.02
C GLY A 15 1.27 9.69 8.21
N LEU A 16 1.60 9.00 7.11
CA LEU A 16 2.51 7.86 7.13
C LEU A 16 3.91 8.24 7.66
N GLN A 17 4.51 9.35 7.20
CA GLN A 17 5.83 9.76 7.67
C GLN A 17 5.84 10.07 9.17
N MET A 18 4.81 10.74 9.68
CA MET A 18 4.66 11.02 11.11
C MET A 18 4.63 9.73 11.94
N VAL A 19 3.79 8.75 11.55
CA VAL A 19 3.67 7.47 12.27
C VAL A 19 4.98 6.67 12.21
N LYS A 20 5.66 6.68 11.06
CA LYS A 20 6.98 6.04 10.90
C LYS A 20 8.05 6.65 11.79
N GLN A 21 8.08 7.98 11.96
CA GLN A 21 9.02 8.66 12.85
C GLN A 21 8.86 8.25 14.31
N LEU A 22 7.66 7.82 14.70
CA LEU A 22 7.36 7.29 16.03
C LEU A 22 7.66 5.79 16.17
N GLY A 23 8.17 5.13 15.12
CA GLY A 23 8.45 3.69 15.13
C GLY A 23 7.20 2.80 15.10
N LEU A 24 6.06 3.34 14.66
CA LEU A 24 4.77 2.66 14.64
C LEU A 24 4.36 2.22 13.22
N HIS A 25 3.41 1.30 13.14
CA HIS A 25 2.78 0.87 11.89
C HIS A 25 1.40 1.53 11.71
N LEU A 26 1.17 2.22 10.59
CA LEU A 26 -0.12 2.84 10.29
C LEU A 26 -1.11 1.82 9.72
N VAL A 27 -2.31 1.76 10.31
CA VAL A 27 -3.49 1.09 9.76
C VAL A 27 -4.57 2.15 9.54
N SER A 28 -4.90 2.43 8.28
CA SER A 28 -5.85 3.48 7.92
C SER A 28 -6.53 3.20 6.60
N LYS A 29 -7.71 3.81 6.40
CA LYS A 29 -8.37 3.85 5.09
C LYS A 29 -7.55 4.73 4.15
N LEU A 30 -7.15 4.22 2.99
CA LEU A 30 -6.52 5.06 1.98
C LEU A 30 -7.49 6.15 1.52
N ARG A 31 -6.99 7.36 1.29
CA ARG A 31 -7.81 8.39 0.64
C ARG A 31 -8.17 7.94 -0.77
N HIS A 32 -9.32 8.40 -1.25
CA HIS A 32 -9.82 8.08 -2.60
C HIS A 32 -8.86 8.50 -3.73
N ASP A 33 -7.99 9.48 -3.50
CA ASP A 33 -6.99 10.00 -4.44
C ASP A 33 -5.58 9.40 -4.24
N SER A 34 -5.44 8.39 -3.37
CA SER A 34 -4.14 7.76 -3.11
C SER A 34 -3.73 6.87 -4.28
N THR A 35 -2.55 7.13 -4.83
CA THR A 35 -1.93 6.27 -5.85
C THR A 35 -0.80 5.46 -5.22
N LEU A 36 -0.94 4.15 -5.22
CA LEU A 36 0.06 3.22 -4.72
C LEU A 36 0.86 2.63 -5.88
N TYR A 37 2.13 2.33 -5.63
CA TYR A 37 3.04 1.74 -6.62
C TYR A 37 3.90 0.67 -5.95
N PHE A 38 4.22 -0.38 -6.69
CA PHE A 38 5.29 -1.30 -6.33
C PHE A 38 6.65 -0.59 -6.37
N PRO A 39 7.65 -1.07 -5.62
CA PRO A 39 9.02 -0.61 -5.76
C PRO A 39 9.51 -0.84 -7.19
N PHE A 40 10.34 0.06 -7.68
CA PHE A 40 10.98 -0.13 -8.98
C PHE A 40 11.92 -1.36 -8.93
N ALA A 41 11.58 -2.39 -9.70
CA ALA A 41 12.32 -3.67 -9.73
C ALA A 41 13.40 -3.73 -10.83
N GLY A 42 13.51 -2.70 -11.67
CA GLY A 42 14.49 -2.67 -12.77
C GLY A 42 15.87 -2.18 -12.33
N GLU A 43 16.85 -2.35 -13.22
CA GLU A 43 18.19 -1.80 -13.00
C GLU A 43 18.20 -0.29 -13.20
N TYR A 44 18.93 0.41 -12.32
CA TYR A 44 19.12 1.84 -12.44
C TYR A 44 20.12 2.16 -13.55
N ALA A 45 19.69 2.90 -14.58
CA ALA A 45 20.49 3.23 -15.75
C ALA A 45 21.69 4.19 -15.49
N GLY A 46 21.99 4.53 -14.23
CA GLY A 46 23.11 5.41 -13.85
C GLY A 46 22.92 6.90 -14.14
N LYS A 47 21.85 7.29 -14.85
CA LYS A 47 21.57 8.68 -15.21
C LYS A 47 20.40 9.26 -14.41
N GLY A 48 20.64 10.38 -13.73
CA GLY A 48 19.60 11.18 -13.06
C GLY A 48 19.26 10.71 -11.65
N LYS A 49 17.99 10.82 -11.27
CA LYS A 49 17.49 10.35 -9.97
C LYS A 49 17.03 8.91 -10.12
N PRO A 50 17.39 8.00 -9.20
CA PRO A 50 16.88 6.63 -9.21
C PRO A 50 15.35 6.61 -9.26
N ARG A 51 14.81 5.78 -10.15
CA ARG A 51 13.37 5.55 -10.24
C ARG A 51 12.93 4.81 -8.98
N LYS A 52 11.94 5.36 -8.28
CA LYS A 52 11.40 4.79 -7.03
C LYS A 52 10.19 3.91 -7.28
N TYR A 53 9.32 4.36 -8.19
CA TYR A 53 8.02 3.74 -8.44
C TYR A 53 8.09 2.86 -9.69
N GLY A 54 7.71 1.60 -9.52
CA GLY A 54 7.52 0.62 -10.57
C GLY A 54 6.12 0.71 -11.16
N GLU A 55 5.43 -0.43 -11.19
CA GLU A 55 4.04 -0.56 -11.64
C GLU A 55 3.07 -0.01 -10.59
N GLN A 56 1.93 0.54 -11.04
CA GLN A 56 0.89 1.03 -10.15
C GLN A 56 0.17 -0.14 -9.48
N LEU A 57 -0.03 -0.08 -8.17
CA LEU A 57 -0.79 -1.08 -7.42
C LEU A 57 -2.29 -0.85 -7.64
N THR A 58 -2.87 -1.59 -8.58
CA THR A 58 -4.31 -1.72 -8.82
C THR A 58 -4.79 -3.14 -8.49
N ILE A 59 -6.11 -3.36 -8.50
CA ILE A 59 -6.69 -4.70 -8.33
C ILE A 59 -6.15 -5.66 -9.40
N ASP A 60 -5.96 -5.19 -10.64
CA ASP A 60 -5.49 -6.02 -11.75
C ASP A 60 -4.02 -6.42 -11.61
N THR A 61 -3.20 -5.58 -10.96
CA THR A 61 -1.78 -5.87 -10.69
C THR A 61 -1.57 -6.75 -9.46
N LEU A 62 -2.61 -6.95 -8.65
CA LEU A 62 -2.56 -7.89 -7.53
C LEU A 62 -2.70 -9.31 -8.06
N THR A 63 -1.64 -10.09 -7.94
CA THR A 63 -1.63 -11.51 -8.32
C THR A 63 -2.37 -12.37 -7.32
N GLU A 64 -2.76 -13.59 -7.72
CA GLU A 64 -3.35 -14.58 -6.80
C GLU A 64 -2.42 -14.91 -5.62
N ASP A 65 -1.10 -14.86 -5.81
CA ASP A 65 -0.11 -15.09 -4.74
C ASP A 65 -0.22 -14.08 -3.59
N SER A 66 -0.73 -12.88 -3.86
CA SER A 66 -0.98 -11.85 -2.86
C SER A 66 -2.27 -12.09 -2.06
N LEU A 67 -3.19 -12.92 -2.56
CA LEU A 67 -4.47 -13.18 -1.92
C LEU A 67 -4.27 -14.01 -0.64
N ARG A 68 -4.80 -13.50 0.47
CA ARG A 68 -4.76 -14.17 1.79
C ARG A 68 -6.12 -14.64 2.26
N GLY A 69 -7.18 -14.12 1.67
CA GLY A 69 -8.53 -14.59 1.94
C GLY A 69 -9.55 -13.87 1.08
N ARG A 70 -10.63 -14.57 0.79
CA ARG A 70 -11.82 -14.02 0.15
C ARG A 70 -13.02 -14.41 0.99
N THR A 71 -13.89 -13.46 1.25
CA THR A 71 -15.14 -13.69 1.97
C THR A 71 -16.28 -13.00 1.26
N VAL A 72 -17.43 -13.65 1.18
CA VAL A 72 -18.65 -13.06 0.66
C VAL A 72 -19.64 -13.00 1.81
N LYS A 73 -20.14 -11.79 2.12
CA LYS A 73 -21.19 -11.59 3.11
C LYS A 73 -22.32 -10.81 2.46
N LYS A 74 -23.52 -11.42 2.44
CA LYS A 74 -24.65 -10.94 1.66
C LYS A 74 -24.22 -10.82 0.19
N ASP A 75 -24.21 -9.60 -0.35
CA ASP A 75 -23.87 -9.30 -1.74
C ASP A 75 -22.53 -8.54 -1.86
N VAL A 76 -21.70 -8.56 -0.81
CA VAL A 76 -20.39 -7.89 -0.79
C VAL A 76 -19.28 -8.92 -0.70
N GLU A 77 -18.42 -8.93 -1.72
CA GLU A 77 -17.14 -9.65 -1.69
C GLU A 77 -16.05 -8.77 -1.07
N THR A 78 -15.30 -9.35 -0.13
CA THR A 78 -14.10 -8.75 0.44
C THR A 78 -12.92 -9.66 0.15
N SER A 79 -11.94 -9.14 -0.57
CA SER A 79 -10.66 -9.81 -0.85
C SER A 79 -9.54 -9.14 -0.05
N LEU A 80 -8.81 -9.94 0.73
CA LEU A 80 -7.67 -9.50 1.54
C LEU A 80 -6.38 -9.84 0.80
N HIS A 81 -5.61 -8.82 0.45
CA HIS A 81 -4.32 -8.97 -0.22
C HIS A 81 -3.18 -8.51 0.68
N GLN A 82 -2.06 -9.24 0.66
CA GLN A 82 -0.83 -8.88 1.34
C GLN A 82 0.31 -8.86 0.33
N VAL A 83 0.91 -7.68 0.17
CA VAL A 83 2.05 -7.44 -0.73
C VAL A 83 3.23 -6.90 0.07
N GLN A 84 4.44 -7.26 -0.36
CA GLN A 84 5.67 -6.68 0.17
C GLN A 84 6.07 -5.49 -0.71
N VAL A 85 6.29 -4.34 -0.07
CA VAL A 85 6.65 -3.04 -0.66
C VAL A 85 7.90 -2.50 0.00
#